data_AF-A0A1B3E827-F1
#
_entry.id   AF-A0A1B3E827-F1
#
_cell.length_a   1.000
_cell.length_b   1.000
_cell.length_c   1.000
_cell.angle_alpha   90.00
_cell.angle_beta   90.00
_cell.angle_gamma   90.00
#
_symmetry.space_group_name_H-M   'P 1'
#
loop_
_entity.id
_entity.type
_entity.pdbx_description
1 polymer ?
#
loop_
_entity_poly.entity_id
_entity_poly.type
_entity_poly.pdbx_seq_one_letter_code
_entity_poly.pdbx_strand_id
1 'polypeptide(L)' 'MGEVLIEPFERNGRVHWRVRLGHRSLTFQEELAARAFAAQLHLRMGWLKARNPAPEKD' A
#
# COMPACT_ATOMS: atom_id res chain seq x y z
N MET A 1 -1.00 12.67 0.20
CA MET A 1 -0.12 11.61 0.76
C MET A 1 -0.93 10.34 0.80
N GLY A 2 -0.45 9.26 0.17
CA GLY A 2 -1.26 8.07 -0.07
C GLY A 2 -1.36 7.19 1.18
N GLU A 3 -2.56 7.06 1.72
CA GLU A 3 -2.90 5.99 2.65
C GLU A 3 -2.85 4.65 1.90
N VAL A 4 -2.30 3.60 2.55
CA VAL A 4 -2.30 2.25 1.99
C VAL A 4 -3.62 1.60 2.36
N LEU A 5 -4.47 1.35 1.36
CA LEU A 5 -5.76 0.71 1.54
C LEU A 5 -5.69 -0.73 1.07
N ILE A 6 -6.25 -1.65 1.85
CA ILE A 6 -6.35 -3.07 1.49
C ILE A 6 -7.84 -3.38 1.33
N GLU A 7 -8.23 -3.82 0.14
CA GLU A 7 -9.62 -4.13 -0.20
C GLU A 7 -9.70 -5.60 -0.68
N PRO A 8 -10.45 -6.48 0.02
CA PRO A 8 -10.79 -7.79 -0.52
C PRO A 8 -11.82 -7.66 -1.63
N PHE A 9 -11.67 -8.44 -2.70
CA PHE A 9 -12.66 -8.53 -3.76
C PHE A 9 -12.68 -9.92 -4.37
N GLU A 10 -13.86 -10.40 -4.74
CA GLU A 10 -13.98 -11.66 -5.48
C GLU A 10 -13.79 -11.44 -6.98
N ARG A 11 -13.05 -12.34 -7.61
CA ARG A 11 -12.87 -12.40 -9.06
C ARG A 11 -12.89 -13.85 -9.49
N ASN A 12 -13.80 -14.20 -10.40
CA ASN A 12 -13.99 -15.56 -10.91
C ASN A 12 -14.16 -16.61 -9.77
N GLY A 13 -14.90 -16.29 -8.72
CA GLY A 13 -15.14 -17.18 -7.58
C GLY A 13 -13.93 -17.41 -6.67
N ARG A 14 -12.87 -16.59 -6.80
CA ARG A 14 -11.71 -16.59 -5.90
C ARG A 14 -11.56 -15.23 -5.22
N VAL A 15 -11.32 -15.25 -3.92
CA VAL A 15 -11.01 -14.04 -3.15
C VAL A 15 -9.62 -13.54 -3.54
N HIS A 16 -9.54 -12.28 -3.91
CA HIS A 16 -8.32 -11.55 -4.20
C HIS A 16 -8.23 -10.34 -3.28
N TRP A 17 -7.02 -9.83 -3.12
CA TRP A 17 -6.70 -8.74 -2.23
C TRP A 17 -6.04 -7.62 -3.01
N ARG A 18 -6.66 -6.44 -3.02
CA ARG A 18 -6.11 -5.27 -3.68
C ARG A 18 -5.46 -4.35 -2.66
N VAL A 19 -4.21 -3.99 -2.90
CA VAL A 19 -3.51 -2.94 -2.16
C VAL A 19 -3.48 -1.69 -3.03
N ARG A 20 -4.03 -0.58 -2.52
CA ARG A 20 -4.00 0.74 -3.17
C ARG A 20 -3.07 1.68 -2.42
N LEU A 21 -2.23 2.39 -3.16
CA LEU A 21 -1.42 3.50 -2.69
C LEU A 21 -1.60 4.68 -3.65
N GLY A 22 -2.50 5.62 -3.29
CA GLY A 22 -2.82 6.76 -4.13
C GLY A 22 -3.32 6.33 -5.51
N HIS A 23 -2.57 6.67 -6.57
CA HIS A 23 -2.87 6.32 -7.96
C HIS A 23 -2.44 4.90 -8.37
N ARG A 24 -1.67 4.20 -7.52
CA ARG A 24 -1.14 2.87 -7.82
C ARG A 24 -1.98 1.82 -7.11
N SER A 25 -2.28 0.73 -7.79
CA SER A 25 -2.98 -0.41 -7.21
C SER A 25 -2.28 -1.71 -7.61
N LEU A 26 -2.26 -2.66 -6.69
CA LEU A 26 -1.64 -3.97 -6.85
C LEU A 26 -2.61 -5.03 -6.35
N THR A 27 -2.68 -6.16 -7.05
CA THR A 27 -3.61 -7.23 -6.73
C THR A 27 -2.83 -8.48 -6.34
N PHE A 28 -3.26 -9.13 -5.27
CA PHE A 28 -2.69 -10.36 -4.74
C PHE A 28 -3.77 -11.43 -4.67
N GLN A 29 -3.38 -12.68 -4.84
CA GLN A 29 -4.28 -13.82 -4.63
C GLN A 29 -4.36 -14.18 -3.14
N GLU A 30 -3.25 -14.01 -2.42
CA GLU A 30 -3.15 -14.34 -1.00
C GLU A 30 -3.29 -13.08 -0.12
N GLU A 31 -4.09 -13.21 0.93
CA GLU A 31 -4.28 -12.15 1.92
C GLU A 31 -2.97 -11.78 2.62
N LEU A 32 -2.21 -12.80 3.02
CA LEU A 32 -0.97 -12.63 3.75
C LEU A 32 0.07 -11.86 2.92
N ALA A 33 0.12 -12.12 1.61
CA ALA A 33 0.99 -11.39 0.69
C ALA A 33 0.58 -9.91 0.58
N ALA A 34 -0.72 -9.62 0.47
CA ALA A 34 -1.22 -8.25 0.44
C ALA A 34 -0.93 -7.48 1.74
N ARG A 35 -1.17 -8.11 2.90
CA ARG A 35 -0.89 -7.53 4.21
C ARG A 35 0.61 -7.30 4.42
N ALA A 36 1.45 -8.29 4.10
CA ALA A 36 2.90 -8.18 4.23
C ALA A 36 3.45 -7.05 3.33
N PHE A 37 2.98 -6.97 2.09
CA PHE A 37 3.35 -5.90 1.18
C PHE A 37 2.93 -4.53 1.72
N ALA A 38 1.69 -4.39 2.23
CA ALA A 38 1.22 -3.15 2.82
C ALA A 38 2.05 -2.72 4.04
N ALA A 39 2.42 -3.66 4.92
CA ALA A 39 3.30 -3.39 6.06
C ALA A 39 4.70 -2.92 5.61
N GLN A 40 5.32 -3.61 4.64
CA GLN A 40 6.61 -3.21 4.07
C GLN A 40 6.52 -1.85 3.37
N LEU A 41 5.42 -1.58 2.68
CA LEU A 41 5.17 -0.31 2.00
C LEU A 41 5.00 0.82 3.01
N HIS A 42 4.30 0.59 4.11
CA HIS A 42 4.14 1.57 5.19
C HIS A 42 5.51 1.97 5.78
N LEU A 43 6.36 0.99 6.09
CA LEU A 43 7.73 1.22 6.56
C LEU A 43 8.54 2.02 5.54
N ARG A 44 8.46 1.64 4.26
CA ARG A 44 9.20 2.31 3.18
C ARG A 44 8.71 3.74 2.94
N MET A 45 7.41 4.00 3.08
CA MET A 45 6.83 5.34 3.01
C MET A 45 7.26 6.22 4.18
N GLY A 46 7.35 5.65 5.39
CA GLY A 46 7.94 6.33 6.55
C GLY A 46 9.40 6.71 6.31
N TRP A 47 10.18 5.81 5.73
CA TRP A 47 11.58 6.05 5.38
C TRP A 47 11.76 7.10 4.27
N LEU A 48 10.91 7.07 3.24
CA LEU A 48 10.87 8.09 2.18
C LEU A 48 10.49 9.47 2.71
N LYS A 49 9.52 9.55 3.64
CA LYS A 49 9.18 10.81 4.34
C LYS A 49 10.35 11.35 5.14
N ALA A 50 11.06 10.49 5.88
CA ALA A 50 12.23 10.90 6.64
C ALA A 50 13.38 11.40 5.75
N ARG A 51 13.51 10.88 4.52
CA ARG A 51 14.58 11.24 3.58
C ARG A 51 14.27 12.45 2.69
N ASN A 52 13.00 12.83 2.57
CA ASN A 52 12.59 14.07 1.94
C ASN A 52 11.88 14.91 3.00
N PRO A 53 12.62 15.59 3.90
CA PRO A 53 12.03 16.71 4.60
C PRO A 53 11.57 17.66 3.50
N ALA A 54 10.26 17.86 3.37
CA ALA A 54 9.78 19.01 2.64
C ALA A 54 10.54 20.22 3.23
N PRO A 55 11.15 21.09 2.42
CA PRO A 55 11.79 22.28 2.96
C PRO A 55 10.73 23.01 3.77
N GLU A 56 10.97 23.05 5.08
CA GLU A 56 10.27 23.89 6.03
C GLU A 56 10.27 25.30 5.42
N LYS A 57 9.10 25.73 4.94
CA LYS A 57 8.91 27.09 4.46
C LYS A 57 8.74 27.95 5.71
N ASP A 58 9.79 28.72 5.97
CA ASP A 58 9.90 29.94 6.78
C ASP A 58 8.58 30.70 6.96
#